data_AF-A0A970R098-F1
#
_entry.id   AF-A0A970R098-F1
#
_cell.length_a   1.000
_cell.length_b   1.000
_cell.length_c   1.000
_cell.angle_alpha   90.00
_cell.angle_beta   90.00
_cell.angle_gamma   90.00
#
_symmetry.space_group_name_H-M   'P 1'
#
loop_
_entity.id
_entity.type
_entity.pdbx_description
1 polymer ?
#
loop_
_entity_poly.entity_id
_entity_poly.type
_entity_poly.pdbx_seq_one_letter_code
_entity_poly.pdbx_strand_id
1 'polypeptide(L)'
;MLEAAEYAATLCGSFRFATSDNRYDVKGLLALAEISDSENPIDEDSFYVVSPGGAIGFCEDGEVIDWLILSDAAPKEDLPLIYQAVPQIKFCSKCGASVAHGARFCGKCGIALRSKLSAI
;
A
#
# COMPACT_ATOMS: atom_id res chain seq x y z
N MET A 1 -0.23 -8.64 8.14
CA MET A 1 1.04 -8.84 7.42
C MET A 1 0.84 -9.83 6.29
N LEU A 2 0.16 -10.95 6.52
CA LEU A 2 -0.03 -12.01 5.53
C LEU A 2 -0.58 -11.51 4.20
N GLU A 3 -1.65 -10.73 4.20
CA GLU A 3 -2.24 -10.17 2.98
C GLU A 3 -1.24 -9.33 2.17
N ALA A 4 -0.43 -8.51 2.85
CA ALA A 4 0.62 -7.73 2.22
C ALA A 4 1.75 -8.62 1.67
N ALA A 5 2.10 -9.70 2.37
CA ALA A 5 3.09 -10.69 1.92
C ALA A 5 2.62 -11.48 0.70
N GLU A 6 1.34 -11.88 0.66
CA GLU A 6 0.72 -12.52 -0.50
C GLU A 6 0.76 -11.61 -1.72
N TYR A 7 0.40 -10.33 -1.56
CA TYR A 7 0.49 -9.36 -2.65
C TYR A 7 1.95 -9.13 -3.09
N ALA A 8 2.87 -8.92 -2.16
CA ALA A 8 4.30 -8.76 -2.44
C ALA A 8 4.89 -9.97 -3.18
N ALA A 9 4.47 -11.19 -2.84
CA ALA A 9 4.88 -12.42 -3.51
C ALA A 9 4.44 -12.50 -4.98
N THR A 10 3.42 -11.73 -5.39
CA THR A 10 3.08 -11.58 -6.82
C THR A 10 4.05 -10.69 -7.58
N LEU A 11 4.79 -9.83 -6.88
CA LEU A 11 5.72 -8.84 -7.44
C LEU A 11 7.18 -9.32 -7.38
N CYS A 12 7.55 -10.12 -6.37
CA CYS A 12 8.91 -10.62 -6.18
C CYS A 12 8.94 -12.03 -5.58
N GLY A 13 10.01 -12.78 -5.85
CA GLY A 13 10.24 -14.12 -5.31
C GLY A 13 11.32 -14.21 -4.23
N SER A 14 12.03 -13.12 -3.93
CA SER A 14 13.15 -13.06 -2.99
C SER A 14 13.08 -11.78 -2.16
N PHE A 15 13.06 -11.94 -0.85
CA PHE A 15 12.86 -10.88 0.11
C PHE A 15 13.94 -10.91 1.18
N ARG A 16 14.15 -9.80 1.87
CA ARG A 16 15.01 -9.72 3.04
C ARG A 16 14.45 -8.77 4.08
N PHE A 17 14.88 -8.90 5.33
CA PHE A 17 14.59 -7.88 6.33
C PHE A 17 15.30 -6.57 6.01
N ALA A 18 14.68 -5.43 6.35
CA ALA A 18 15.34 -4.14 6.22
C ALA A 18 16.50 -3.98 7.20
N THR A 19 16.41 -4.64 8.37
CA THR A 19 17.39 -4.56 9.46
C THR A 19 18.41 -5.70 9.47
N SER A 20 18.28 -6.70 8.58
CA SER A 20 19.24 -7.81 8.48
C SER A 20 19.34 -8.38 7.08
N ASP A 21 20.48 -9.00 6.74
CA ASP A 21 20.70 -9.64 5.44
C ASP A 21 20.03 -11.03 5.31
N ASN A 22 19.17 -11.42 6.26
CA ASN A 22 18.44 -12.67 6.18
C ASN A 22 17.45 -12.65 5.01
N ARG A 23 17.57 -13.64 4.14
CA ARG A 23 16.74 -13.78 2.94
C ARG A 23 15.67 -14.84 3.10
N TYR A 24 14.54 -14.58 2.45
CA TYR A 24 13.37 -15.44 2.42
C TYR A 24 12.88 -15.58 0.99
N ASP A 25 12.61 -16.82 0.59
CA ASP A 25 11.75 -17.06 -0.57
C ASP A 25 10.28 -16.82 -0.17
N VAL A 26 9.38 -16.91 -1.15
CA VAL A 26 7.93 -16.70 -0.96
C VAL A 26 7.38 -17.52 0.22
N LYS A 27 7.73 -18.80 0.36
CA LYS A 27 7.19 -19.63 1.45
C LYS A 27 7.67 -19.16 2.81
N GLY A 28 8.96 -18.80 2.91
CA GLY A 28 9.54 -18.26 4.13
C GLY A 28 8.90 -16.94 4.55
N LEU A 29 8.63 -16.06 3.58
CA LEU A 29 7.95 -14.78 3.84
C LEU A 29 6.51 -14.99 4.32
N LEU A 30 5.74 -15.87 3.66
CA LEU A 30 4.35 -16.14 4.05
C LEU A 30 4.26 -16.74 5.46
N ALA A 31 5.10 -17.72 5.77
CA ALA A 31 5.14 -18.32 7.11
C ALA A 31 5.53 -17.29 8.20
N LEU A 32 6.48 -16.41 7.90
CA LEU A 32 6.84 -15.31 8.81
C LEU A 32 5.65 -14.36 9.02
N ALA A 33 4.93 -14.02 7.95
CA ALA A 33 3.80 -13.10 8.01
C ALA A 33 2.62 -13.68 8.81
N GLU A 34 2.33 -14.98 8.67
CA GLU A 34 1.35 -15.70 9.50
C GLU A 34 1.69 -15.62 10.99
N ILE A 35 2.95 -15.89 11.34
CA ILE A 35 3.41 -15.83 12.74
C ILE A 35 3.31 -14.39 13.26
N SER A 36 3.71 -13.41 12.46
CA SER A 36 3.64 -11.99 12.84
C SER A 36 2.21 -11.55 13.13
N ASP A 37 1.24 -11.98 12.32
CA ASP A 37 -0.17 -11.61 12.50
C ASP A 37 -0.79 -12.25 13.74
N SER A 38 -0.34 -13.45 14.11
CA SER A 38 -0.77 -14.12 15.34
C SER A 38 -0.19 -13.48 16.60
N GLU A 39 1.08 -13.07 16.57
CA GLU A 39 1.79 -12.58 17.76
C GLU A 39 1.57 -11.07 17.99
N ASN A 40 1.43 -10.30 16.91
CA ASN A 40 1.33 -8.85 16.97
C ASN A 40 0.19 -8.33 16.07
N PRO A 41 -1.08 -8.48 16.50
CA PRO A 41 -2.22 -7.99 15.73
C PRO A 41 -2.12 -6.48 15.53
N ILE A 42 -2.50 -6.02 14.32
CA ILE A 42 -2.49 -4.60 13.98
C ILE A 42 -3.57 -3.84 14.76
N ASP A 43 -3.25 -2.60 15.13
CA ASP A 43 -4.23 -1.65 15.66
C ASP A 43 -5.21 -1.18 14.55
N GLU A 44 -6.38 -0.66 14.93
CA GLU A 44 -7.46 -0.25 14.00
C GLU A 44 -6.98 0.80 12.98
N ASP A 45 -6.07 1.69 13.40
CA ASP A 45 -5.55 2.78 12.56
C ASP A 45 -4.21 2.45 11.88
N SER A 46 -3.69 1.23 12.09
CA SER A 46 -2.43 0.76 11.53
C SER A 46 -2.64 -0.20 10.35
N PHE A 47 -1.79 -0.12 9.34
CA PHE A 47 -1.91 -0.99 8.16
C PHE A 47 -0.57 -1.28 7.49
N TYR A 48 -0.51 -2.35 6.72
CA TYR A 48 0.65 -2.65 5.89
C TYR A 48 0.50 -2.02 4.50
N VAL A 49 1.62 -1.53 3.95
CA VAL A 49 1.73 -1.04 2.58
C VAL A 49 2.72 -1.89 1.80
N VAL A 50 2.48 -2.01 0.49
CA VAL A 50 3.40 -2.70 -0.42
C VAL A 50 3.83 -1.74 -1.51
N SER A 51 5.15 -1.59 -1.67
CA SER A 51 5.75 -0.79 -2.74
C SER A 51 5.58 -1.47 -4.11
N PRO A 52 5.70 -0.72 -5.21
CA PRO A 52 5.73 -1.28 -6.57
C PRO A 52 6.75 -2.42 -6.76
N GLY A 53 7.90 -2.38 -6.09
CA GLY A 53 8.89 -3.46 -6.13
C GLY A 53 8.59 -4.66 -5.24
N GLY A 54 7.58 -4.58 -4.37
CA GLY A 54 7.19 -5.65 -3.44
C GLY A 54 7.83 -5.56 -2.04
N ALA A 55 8.52 -4.46 -1.69
CA ALA A 55 8.87 -4.19 -0.30
C ALA A 55 7.59 -3.98 0.54
N ILE A 56 7.61 -4.43 1.79
CA ILE A 56 6.48 -4.35 2.74
C ILE A 56 6.84 -3.37 3.85
N GLY A 57 6.00 -2.37 4.05
CA GLY A 57 6.09 -1.41 5.13
C GLY A 57 4.91 -1.52 6.08
N PHE A 58 5.13 -1.18 7.34
CA PHE A 58 4.10 -1.01 8.34
C PHE A 58 3.86 0.48 8.54
N CYS A 59 2.62 0.90 8.44
CA CYS A 59 2.21 2.27 8.68
C CYS A 59 1.47 2.37 10.01
N GLU A 60 2.10 3.05 10.97
CA GLU A 60 1.51 3.36 12.28
C GLU A 60 0.68 4.64 12.16
N ASP A 61 -0.59 4.56 12.57
CA ASP A 61 -1.57 5.65 12.58
C ASP A 61 -1.76 6.38 11.23
N GLY A 62 -1.37 5.76 10.12
CA GLY A 62 -1.46 6.35 8.78
C GLY A 62 -0.48 7.48 8.50
N GLU A 63 0.56 7.68 9.31
CA GLU A 63 1.52 8.79 9.15
C GLU A 63 2.89 8.33 8.66
N VAL A 64 3.57 7.48 9.43
CA VAL A 64 4.96 7.07 9.17
C VAL A 64 4.98 5.65 8.64
N ILE A 65 5.82 5.37 7.65
CA ILE A 65 6.04 4.02 7.13
C ILE A 65 7.38 3.50 7.65
N ASP A 66 7.34 2.41 8.41
CA ASP A 66 8.52 1.61 8.74
C ASP A 66 8.64 0.44 7.77
N TRP A 67 9.70 0.42 6.95
CA TRP A 67 9.91 -0.63 5.96
C TRP A 67 10.52 -1.85 6.62
N LEU A 68 9.73 -2.92 6.74
CA LEU A 68 10.13 -4.14 7.45
C LEU A 68 10.83 -5.13 6.52
N ILE A 69 10.31 -5.29 5.31
CA ILE A 69 10.77 -6.26 4.32
C ILE A 69 11.12 -5.54 3.03
N LEU A 70 12.32 -5.78 2.51
CA LEU A 70 12.78 -5.28 1.23
C LEU A 70 12.71 -6.37 0.17
N SER A 71 12.36 -5.97 -1.04
CA SER A 71 12.33 -6.85 -2.21
C SER A 71 13.65 -6.78 -2.97
N ASP A 72 14.15 -7.93 -3.42
CA ASP A 72 15.32 -7.99 -4.29
C ASP A 72 15.00 -7.63 -5.76
N ALA A 73 13.72 -7.47 -6.13
CA ALA A 73 13.33 -7.06 -7.49
C ALA A 73 13.67 -5.59 -7.78
N ALA A 74 13.64 -4.73 -6.76
CA ALA A 74 13.93 -3.31 -6.87
C ALA A 74 14.81 -2.82 -5.71
N PRO A 75 16.08 -3.26 -5.62
CA PRO A 75 16.96 -3.00 -4.48
C PRO A 75 17.39 -1.53 -4.31
N LYS A 76 17.02 -0.67 -5.26
CA LYS A 76 17.31 0.78 -5.27
C LYS A 76 16.02 1.61 -5.36
N GLU A 77 14.88 1.00 -5.08
CA GLU A 77 13.61 1.71 -5.04
C GLU A 77 13.67 2.81 -3.96
N ASP A 78 13.20 4.01 -4.30
CA ASP A 78 13.05 5.11 -3.37
C ASP A 78 11.76 4.90 -2.57
N LEU A 79 11.92 4.42 -1.33
CA LEU A 79 10.81 4.07 -0.47
C LEU A 79 10.42 5.27 0.41
N PRO A 80 9.19 5.79 0.30
CA PRO A 80 8.78 6.95 1.09
C PRO A 80 8.69 6.60 2.58
N LEU A 81 9.12 7.51 3.44
CA LEU A 81 9.06 7.36 4.90
C LEU A 81 7.74 7.82 5.52
N ILE A 82 6.92 8.54 4.73
CA ILE A 82 5.63 9.09 5.16
C ILE A 82 4.57 8.53 4.24
N TYR A 83 3.49 8.03 4.83
CA TYR A 83 2.34 7.61 4.05
C TYR A 83 1.64 8.83 3.47
N GLN A 84 1.56 8.85 2.15
CA GLN A 84 0.75 9.81 1.43
C GLN A 84 -0.31 9.02 0.69
N ALA A 85 -1.56 9.10 1.16
CA ALA A 85 -2.70 8.66 0.39
C ALA A 85 -2.66 9.43 -0.94
N VAL A 86 -2.29 8.75 -2.04
CA VAL A 86 -2.26 9.38 -3.36
C VAL A 86 -3.66 9.91 -3.62
N PRO A 87 -3.86 11.23 -3.71
CA PRO A 87 -5.16 11.76 -4.04
C PRO A 87 -5.48 11.25 -5.44
N GLN A 88 -6.47 10.36 -5.55
CA GLN A 88 -7.00 9.90 -6.83
C GLN A 88 -7.70 11.09 -7.47
N ILE A 89 -6.92 11.95 -8.14
CA ILE A 89 -7.42 13.13 -8.83
C ILE A 89 -8.22 12.61 -10.02
N LYS A 90 -9.54 12.76 -9.93
CA LYS A 90 -10.45 12.49 -11.04
C LYS A 90 -10.67 13.78 -11.79
N PHE A 91 -10.80 13.72 -13.10
CA PHE A 91 -11.18 14.91 -13.88
C PHE A 91 -12.69 14.91 -14.11
N CYS A 92 -13.30 16.09 -14.03
CA CYS A 92 -14.71 16.27 -14.34
C CYS A 92 -14.94 15.95 -15.82
N SER A 93 -15.81 15.00 -16.11
CA SER A 93 -16.15 14.61 -17.49
C SER A 93 -16.80 15.73 -18.31
N LYS A 94 -17.38 16.76 -17.67
CA LYS A 94 -18.01 17.89 -18.34
C LYS A 94 -17.04 19.03 -18.66
N CYS A 95 -16.18 19.40 -17.72
CA CYS A 95 -15.37 20.62 -17.84
C CYS A 95 -13.85 20.41 -17.71
N GLY A 96 -13.41 19.18 -17.47
CA GLY A 96 -11.99 18.82 -17.35
C GLY A 96 -11.30 19.32 -16.08
N ALA A 97 -12.01 19.96 -15.15
CA ALA A 97 -11.41 20.37 -13.88
C ALA A 97 -10.96 19.16 -13.06
N SER A 98 -9.83 19.28 -12.35
CA SER A 98 -9.46 18.31 -11.33
C SER A 98 -10.50 18.29 -10.22
N VAL A 99 -10.76 17.11 -9.70
CA VAL A 99 -11.74 16.84 -8.66
C VAL A 99 -11.09 15.96 -7.62
N ALA A 100 -11.21 16.37 -6.36
CA ALA A 100 -10.81 15.57 -5.21
C ALA A 100 -11.53 14.22 -5.19
N HIS A 101 -10.84 13.21 -4.65
CA HIS A 101 -11.40 11.89 -4.46
C HIS A 101 -12.65 11.97 -3.56
N GLY A 102 -13.74 11.28 -3.93
CA GLY A 102 -15.00 11.28 -3.17
C GLY A 102 -15.92 12.49 -3.39
N ALA A 103 -15.52 13.51 -4.14
CA ALA A 103 -16.39 14.66 -4.42
C ALA A 103 -17.63 14.26 -5.23
N ARG A 104 -18.82 14.61 -4.70
CA ARG A 104 -20.12 14.30 -5.33
C ARG A 104 -20.47 15.26 -6.46
N PHE A 105 -19.88 16.45 -6.47
CA PHE A 105 -20.12 17.51 -7.46
C PHE A 105 -18.81 18.16 -7.89
N CYS A 106 -18.75 18.65 -9.13
CA CYS A 106 -17.61 19.44 -9.60
C CYS A 106 -17.69 20.86 -9.04
N GLY A 107 -16.68 21.28 -8.26
CA GLY A 107 -16.61 22.64 -7.71
C GLY A 107 -16.51 23.75 -8.77
N LYS A 108 -16.08 23.43 -10.01
CA LYS A 108 -15.97 24.40 -11.10
C LYS A 108 -17.27 24.60 -11.89
N CYS A 109 -17.99 23.53 -12.20
CA CYS A 109 -19.15 23.59 -13.11
C CYS A 109 -20.47 23.03 -12.55
N GLY A 110 -20.45 22.56 -11.30
CA GLY A 110 -21.64 22.11 -10.56
C GLY A 110 -22.23 20.76 -10.98
N ILE A 111 -21.67 20.07 -11.99
CA ILE A 111 -22.22 18.76 -12.40
C ILE A 111 -22.02 17.71 -11.31
N ALA A 112 -23.00 16.84 -11.13
CA ALA A 112 -22.89 15.67 -10.28
C ALA A 112 -21.89 14.66 -10.87
N LEU A 113 -20.92 14.26 -10.05
CA LEU A 113 -19.90 13.27 -10.38
C LEU A 113 -20.41 11.92 -9.87
N ARG A 114 -20.94 11.09 -10.77
CA ARG A 114 -21.45 9.77 -10.39
C ARG A 114 -20.26 8.84 -10.13
N SER A 115 -20.02 8.54 -8.85
CA SER A 115 -19.19 7.40 -8.48
C SER A 115 -19.96 6.13 -8.78
N LYS A 116 -19.51 5.33 -9.75
CA LYS A 116 -19.93 3.94 -9.88
C LYS A 116 -19.34 3.22 -8.65
N LEU A 117 -20.13 3.03 -7.61
CA LEU A 117 -19.84 1.97 -6.63
C LEU A 117 -20.02 0.67 -7.43
N SER A 118 -18.92 0.01 -7.78
CA SER A 118 -18.99 -1.44 -7.99
C SER A 118 -19.12 -2.03 -6.59
N ALA A 119 -20.36 -2.33 -6.20
CA ALA A 119 -20.62 -3.32 -5.18
C ALA A 119 -20.12 -4.66 -5.73
N ILE A 120 -19.28 -5.34 -4.95
CA ILE A 120 -18.92 -6.75 -5.14
C ILE A 120 -20.15 -7.57 -4.75
#